data_AF-A0A4W5KF62-F1
#
_entry.id   AF-A0A4W5KF62-F1
#
_cell.length_a   1.000
_cell.length_b   1.000
_cell.length_c   1.000
_cell.angle_alpha   90.00
_cell.angle_beta   90.00
_cell.angle_gamma   90.00
#
_symmetry.space_group_name_H-M   'P 1'
#
loop_
_entity.id
_entity.type
_entity.pdbx_description
1 polymer ?
#
loop_
_entity_poly.entity_id
_entity_poly.type
_entity_poly.pdbx_seq_one_letter_code
_entity_poly.pdbx_strand_id
1 'polypeptide(L)'
;MLRLLPLRTTEKARLSEGKGVKMSRSAKTALVLCLDVGFSMSNSTPGQESPFQQAKKVIQKFVQRQVFAENKDELGLVLFGSDNTENNLAKDGQYQNISVHRHLMIPNFELLEEIQNAVHPGSQQADWLDALVVCMDLLQNETLGKKYERLNIVLLTDLNTPSSPDQLDIIIGNLKRAGITLQFFTFGQALAIWDTAMEGLQTDP
;
A
#
# COMPACT_ATOMS: atom_id res chain seq x y z
N MET A 1 -60.58 20.76 -3.45
CA MET A 1 -59.36 20.51 -4.25
C MET A 1 -58.86 19.11 -3.90
N LEU A 2 -58.59 18.29 -4.93
CA LEU A 2 -58.55 16.82 -4.99
C LEU A 2 -57.86 16.09 -3.82
N ARG A 3 -58.53 15.16 -3.10
CA ARG A 3 -58.67 13.69 -3.32
C ARG A 3 -57.36 12.87 -3.28
N LEU A 4 -57.18 12.19 -2.14
CA LEU A 4 -56.33 11.00 -1.95
C LEU A 4 -57.00 9.73 -2.50
N LEU A 5 -56.15 8.71 -2.80
CA LEU A 5 -56.36 7.28 -3.13
C LEU A 5 -56.37 6.87 -4.62
N PRO A 6 -55.98 5.62 -4.98
CA PRO A 6 -55.12 4.65 -4.30
C PRO A 6 -54.09 3.92 -5.20
N LEU A 7 -53.22 3.14 -4.55
CA LEU A 7 -52.40 2.04 -5.08
C LEU A 7 -53.14 1.19 -6.14
N ARG A 8 -52.52 0.99 -7.31
CA ARG A 8 -52.91 -0.06 -8.25
C ARG A 8 -52.01 -1.28 -8.06
N THR A 9 -52.61 -2.31 -7.50
CA THR A 9 -52.22 -3.71 -7.70
C THR A 9 -52.60 -4.10 -9.14
N THR A 10 -51.65 -4.62 -9.91
CA THR A 10 -51.95 -5.51 -11.03
C THR A 10 -51.04 -6.72 -10.97
N GLU A 11 -51.70 -7.86 -11.03
CA GLU A 11 -51.19 -9.22 -10.94
C GLU A 11 -50.16 -9.60 -12.01
N LYS A 12 -49.27 -10.50 -11.60
CA LYS A 12 -48.70 -11.66 -12.31
C LYS A 12 -48.60 -11.56 -13.84
N ALA A 13 -47.37 -11.35 -14.30
CA ALA A 13 -46.87 -12.03 -15.50
C ALA A 13 -45.89 -13.13 -15.04
N ARG A 14 -46.30 -14.39 -15.17
CA ARG A 14 -45.36 -15.52 -15.27
C ARG A 14 -44.70 -15.42 -16.65
N LEU A 15 -43.40 -15.15 -16.68
CA LEU A 15 -42.53 -15.68 -17.73
C LEU A 15 -41.41 -16.50 -17.08
N SER A 16 -41.24 -17.68 -17.65
CA SER A 16 -40.31 -18.73 -17.32
C SER A 16 -38.86 -18.35 -17.61
N GLU A 17 -37.98 -18.97 -16.82
CA GLU A 17 -36.64 -19.43 -17.21
C GLU A 17 -35.59 -18.39 -17.61
N GLY A 18 -34.77 -18.10 -16.61
CA GLY A 18 -33.35 -17.90 -16.76
C GLY A 18 -32.75 -17.90 -15.36
N LYS A 19 -32.23 -19.03 -14.89
CA LYS A 19 -31.28 -19.01 -13.77
C LYS A 19 -30.05 -18.27 -14.28
N GLY A 20 -30.09 -16.94 -14.25
CA GLY A 20 -28.91 -16.12 -14.39
C GLY A 20 -27.97 -16.60 -13.31
N VAL A 21 -26.86 -17.23 -13.73
CA VAL A 21 -25.71 -17.44 -12.87
C VAL A 21 -25.47 -16.09 -12.22
N LYS A 22 -25.67 -16.01 -10.90
CA LYS A 22 -25.28 -14.85 -10.12
C LYS A 22 -23.76 -14.84 -10.24
N MET A 23 -23.24 -14.18 -11.28
CA MET A 23 -21.82 -13.98 -11.47
C MET A 23 -21.35 -13.37 -10.15
N SER A 24 -20.56 -14.13 -9.39
CA SER A 24 -19.84 -13.58 -8.25
C SER A 24 -19.08 -12.40 -8.83
N ARG A 25 -19.44 -11.17 -8.45
CA ARG A 25 -18.62 -10.03 -8.81
C ARG A 25 -17.24 -10.36 -8.26
N SER A 26 -16.24 -10.40 -9.13
CA SER A 26 -14.86 -10.52 -8.67
C SER A 26 -14.61 -9.44 -7.63
N ALA A 27 -14.12 -9.86 -6.47
CA ALA A 27 -13.85 -9.03 -5.31
C ALA A 27 -12.76 -8.01 -5.66
N LYS A 28 -13.15 -6.80 -6.06
CA LYS A 28 -12.19 -5.75 -6.42
C LYS A 28 -11.48 -5.23 -5.17
N THR A 29 -10.16 -5.28 -5.16
CA THR A 29 -9.30 -4.76 -4.08
C THR A 29 -8.62 -3.47 -4.53
N ALA A 30 -8.43 -2.51 -3.62
CA ALA A 30 -7.49 -1.41 -3.79
C ALA A 30 -6.32 -1.61 -2.82
N LEU A 31 -5.11 -1.52 -3.35
CA LEU A 31 -3.88 -1.74 -2.60
C LEU A 31 -2.95 -0.55 -2.80
N VAL A 32 -2.35 -0.06 -1.71
CA VAL A 32 -1.22 0.86 -1.80
C VAL A 32 0.04 0.14 -1.32
N LEU A 33 1.05 0.08 -2.19
CA LEU A 33 2.41 -0.26 -1.79
C LEU A 33 3.08 1.02 -1.28
N CYS A 34 3.51 1.02 -0.04
CA CYS A 34 4.23 2.12 0.59
C CYS A 34 5.68 1.69 0.81
N LEU A 35 6.57 2.15 -0.07
CA LEU A 35 7.98 1.77 -0.06
C LEU A 35 8.83 2.86 0.59
N ASP A 36 9.63 2.45 1.56
CA ASP A 36 10.73 3.24 2.10
C ASP A 36 11.86 3.28 1.10
N VAL A 37 12.19 4.49 0.65
CA VAL A 37 13.33 4.77 -0.21
C VAL A 37 14.38 5.59 0.52
N GLY A 38 14.24 5.79 1.83
CA GLY A 38 15.13 6.62 2.62
C GLY A 38 16.56 6.10 2.70
N PHE A 39 17.47 6.94 3.19
CA PHE A 39 18.89 6.65 3.24
C PHE A 39 19.22 5.32 3.95
N SER A 40 18.52 4.98 5.03
CA SER A 40 18.76 3.76 5.81
C SER A 40 18.54 2.47 5.00
N MET A 41 17.58 2.50 4.07
CA MET A 41 17.27 1.38 3.19
C MET A 41 18.40 1.04 2.21
N SER A 42 19.34 1.94 2.00
CA SER A 42 20.53 1.71 1.17
C SER A 42 21.68 1.03 1.91
N ASN A 43 21.61 0.92 3.24
CA ASN A 43 22.69 0.35 4.04
C ASN A 43 22.75 -1.17 3.86
N SER A 44 23.88 -1.67 3.33
CA SER A 44 24.15 -3.10 3.24
C SER A 44 25.53 -3.45 3.81
N THR A 45 25.62 -4.66 4.39
CA THR A 45 26.90 -5.28 4.71
C THR A 45 27.59 -5.70 3.41
N PRO A 46 28.94 -5.64 3.30
CA PRO A 46 29.64 -6.07 2.09
C PRO A 46 29.22 -7.47 1.63
N GLY A 47 28.86 -7.60 0.36
CA GLY A 47 28.38 -8.86 -0.24
C GLY A 47 26.90 -9.17 0.00
N GLN A 48 26.17 -8.35 0.77
CA GLN A 48 24.73 -8.48 0.96
C GLN A 48 23.95 -7.44 0.16
N GLU A 49 22.73 -7.82 -0.22
CA GLU A 49 21.79 -6.92 -0.87
C GLU A 49 21.15 -5.97 0.14
N SER A 50 21.03 -4.68 -0.21
CA SER A 50 20.42 -3.69 0.68
C SER A 50 18.92 -3.94 0.89
N PRO A 51 18.35 -3.51 2.04
CA PRO A 51 16.92 -3.54 2.29
C PRO A 51 16.07 -3.00 1.12
N PHE A 52 16.49 -1.89 0.53
CA PHE A 52 15.84 -1.30 -0.64
C PHE A 52 15.76 -2.27 -1.82
N GLN A 53 16.87 -2.92 -2.17
CA GLN A 53 16.91 -3.84 -3.30
C GLN A 53 16.08 -5.11 -3.03
N GLN A 54 16.09 -5.61 -1.80
CA GLN A 54 15.22 -6.72 -1.39
C GLN A 54 13.74 -6.33 -1.51
N ALA A 55 13.34 -5.17 -0.99
CA ALA A 55 11.98 -4.64 -1.07
C ALA A 55 11.53 -4.42 -2.52
N LYS A 56 12.40 -3.83 -3.36
CA LYS A 56 12.15 -3.61 -4.78
C LYS A 56 11.90 -4.93 -5.52
N LYS A 57 12.68 -5.98 -5.25
CA LYS A 57 12.45 -7.33 -5.82
C LYS A 57 11.12 -7.94 -5.37
N VAL A 58 10.73 -7.77 -4.10
CA VAL A 58 9.44 -8.24 -3.58
C VAL A 58 8.30 -7.54 -4.33
N ILE A 59 8.36 -6.22 -4.46
CA ILE A 59 7.37 -5.43 -5.20
C ILE A 59 7.30 -5.85 -6.66
N GLN A 60 8.44 -5.98 -7.35
CA GLN A 60 8.47 -6.41 -8.75
C GLN A 60 7.80 -7.77 -8.95
N LYS A 61 8.15 -8.76 -8.13
CA LYS A 61 7.52 -10.10 -8.20
C LYS A 61 6.03 -10.04 -7.89
N PHE A 62 5.62 -9.19 -6.94
CA PHE A 62 4.22 -9.01 -6.60
C PHE A 62 3.44 -8.39 -7.77
N VAL A 63 3.88 -7.25 -8.30
CA VAL A 63 3.25 -6.56 -9.43
C VAL A 63 3.23 -7.45 -10.67
N GLN A 64 4.32 -8.17 -10.95
CA GLN A 64 4.40 -9.10 -12.08
C GLN A 64 3.31 -10.18 -12.01
N ARG A 65 3.06 -10.74 -10.82
CA ARG A 65 1.98 -11.70 -10.61
C ARG A 65 0.60 -11.07 -10.85
N GLN A 66 0.40 -9.81 -10.45
CA GLN A 66 -0.88 -9.11 -10.67
C GLN A 66 -1.13 -8.86 -12.17
N VAL A 67 -0.12 -8.41 -12.91
CA VAL A 67 -0.20 -8.20 -14.36
C VAL A 67 -0.61 -9.49 -15.08
N PHE A 68 0.01 -10.62 -14.73
CA PHE A 68 -0.30 -11.91 -15.37
C PHE A 68 -1.61 -12.55 -14.90
N ALA A 69 -2.12 -12.19 -13.72
CA ALA A 69 -3.38 -12.71 -13.20
C ALA A 69 -4.62 -12.06 -13.85
N GLU A 70 -4.44 -10.96 -14.59
CA GLU A 70 -5.51 -10.21 -15.27
C GLU A 70 -6.73 -9.91 -14.37
N ASN A 71 -6.49 -9.68 -13.07
CA ASN A 71 -7.55 -9.28 -12.16
C ASN A 71 -7.85 -7.77 -12.27
N LYS A 72 -8.90 -7.34 -11.59
CA LYS A 72 -9.38 -5.94 -11.63
C LYS A 72 -8.89 -5.13 -10.42
N ASP A 73 -7.94 -5.68 -9.67
CA ASP A 73 -7.42 -5.00 -8.48
C ASP A 73 -6.64 -3.77 -8.93
N GLU A 74 -6.77 -2.69 -8.16
CA GLU A 74 -6.03 -1.46 -8.41
C GLU A 74 -4.91 -1.32 -7.39
N LEU A 75 -3.80 -0.79 -7.87
CA LEU A 75 -2.57 -0.60 -7.11
C LEU A 75 -2.11 0.85 -7.22
N GLY A 76 -1.75 1.43 -6.08
CA GLY A 76 -1.00 2.67 -5.98
C GLY A 76 0.40 2.41 -5.40
N LEU A 77 1.34 3.29 -5.70
CA LEU A 77 2.70 3.26 -5.18
C LEU A 77 3.03 4.61 -4.53
N VAL A 78 3.30 4.57 -3.23
CA VAL A 78 3.78 5.69 -2.43
C VAL A 78 5.22 5.41 -2.04
N LEU A 79 6.07 6.42 -2.20
CA LEU A 79 7.48 6.40 -1.79
C LEU A 79 7.65 7.37 -0.62
N PHE A 80 8.36 6.97 0.43
CA PHE A 80 8.72 7.86 1.53
C PHE A 80 10.22 7.82 1.82
N GLY A 81 10.79 8.93 2.25
CA GLY A 81 12.24 9.15 2.28
C GLY A 81 12.81 9.59 0.92
N SER A 82 11.95 10.04 -0.01
CA SER A 82 12.36 10.54 -1.33
C SER A 82 12.95 11.95 -1.25
N ASP A 83 13.78 12.33 -2.22
CA ASP A 83 14.33 13.70 -2.31
C ASP A 83 13.27 14.74 -2.71
N ASN A 84 12.18 14.28 -3.34
CA ASN A 84 11.03 15.11 -3.68
C ASN A 84 9.87 14.88 -2.70
N THR A 85 8.93 15.83 -2.70
CA THR A 85 7.65 15.72 -2.00
C THR A 85 6.54 15.95 -3.00
N GLU A 86 5.70 14.93 -3.22
CA GLU A 86 4.60 14.97 -4.18
C GLU A 86 3.38 14.25 -3.60
N ASN A 87 2.66 14.91 -2.70
CA ASN A 87 1.42 14.40 -2.13
C ASN A 87 0.46 15.54 -1.77
N ASN A 88 -0.84 15.24 -1.68
CA ASN A 88 -1.89 16.26 -1.48
C ASN A 88 -1.88 16.90 -0.08
N LEU A 89 -1.25 16.24 0.89
CA LEU A 89 -1.21 16.68 2.29
C LEU A 89 -0.01 17.58 2.58
N ALA A 90 0.99 17.62 1.68
CA ALA A 90 2.21 18.40 1.83
C ALA A 90 1.92 19.91 1.89
N LYS A 91 1.78 20.42 3.11
CA LYS A 91 1.55 21.82 3.44
C LYS A 91 2.22 22.17 4.75
N ASP A 92 2.66 23.42 4.88
CA ASP A 92 3.22 23.97 6.12
C ASP A 92 4.33 23.11 6.76
N GLY A 93 5.14 22.44 5.93
CA GLY A 93 6.25 21.59 6.37
C GLY A 93 5.86 20.19 6.88
N GLN A 94 4.59 19.78 6.77
CA GLN A 94 4.14 18.43 7.11
C GLN A 94 4.15 17.51 5.88
N TYR A 95 4.20 16.19 6.12
CA TYR A 95 4.17 15.15 5.08
C TYR A 95 5.25 15.35 4.00
N GLN A 96 6.44 15.78 4.41
CA GLN A 96 7.58 16.02 3.52
C GLN A 96 8.30 14.71 3.17
N ASN A 97 9.03 14.72 2.06
CA ASN A 97 9.82 13.60 1.55
C ASN A 97 8.96 12.35 1.29
N ILE A 98 7.68 12.57 0.97
CA ILE A 98 6.70 11.54 0.62
C ILE A 98 6.10 11.89 -0.73
N SER A 99 6.09 10.92 -1.64
CA SER A 99 5.63 11.10 -3.02
C SER A 99 4.69 9.98 -3.45
N VAL A 100 3.54 10.35 -3.98
CA VAL A 100 2.62 9.43 -4.67
C VAL A 100 3.18 9.19 -6.06
N HIS A 101 4.05 8.18 -6.19
CA HIS A 101 4.69 7.84 -7.46
C HIS A 101 3.68 7.32 -8.48
N ARG A 102 2.68 6.54 -8.04
CA ARG A 102 1.54 6.13 -8.88
C ARG A 102 0.24 6.15 -8.09
N HIS A 103 -0.76 6.78 -8.71
CA HIS A 103 -2.17 6.73 -8.32
C HIS A 103 -2.78 5.34 -8.59
N LEU A 104 -3.99 5.05 -8.06
CA LEU A 104 -4.61 3.74 -8.18
C LEU A 104 -4.91 3.39 -9.64
N MET A 105 -4.29 2.33 -10.14
CA MET A 105 -4.50 1.80 -11.49
C MET A 105 -4.41 0.28 -11.53
N ILE A 106 -4.99 -0.35 -12.54
CA ILE A 106 -4.86 -1.80 -12.76
C ILE A 106 -3.45 -2.09 -13.25
N PRO A 107 -2.59 -2.80 -12.48
CA PRO A 107 -1.17 -3.00 -12.81
C PRO A 107 -0.92 -3.40 -14.27
N ASN A 108 0.10 -2.79 -14.89
CA ASN A 108 0.51 -3.06 -16.26
C ASN A 108 2.05 -3.20 -16.36
N PHE A 109 2.56 -3.44 -17.57
CA PHE A 109 4.01 -3.55 -17.80
C PHE A 109 4.75 -2.22 -17.63
N GLU A 110 4.09 -1.08 -17.83
CA GLU A 110 4.66 0.26 -17.61
C GLU A 110 5.04 0.45 -16.14
N LEU A 111 4.14 0.09 -15.21
CA LEU A 111 4.43 0.11 -13.77
C LEU A 111 5.65 -0.76 -13.40
N LEU A 112 5.80 -1.95 -14.03
CA LEU A 112 6.96 -2.81 -13.79
C LEU A 112 8.26 -2.15 -14.24
N GLU A 113 8.24 -1.51 -15.41
CA GLU A 113 9.37 -0.78 -15.95
C GLU A 113 9.76 0.40 -15.06
N GLU A 114 8.79 1.15 -14.54
CA GLU A 114 9.02 2.26 -13.61
C GLU A 114 9.63 1.80 -12.29
N ILE A 115 9.07 0.75 -11.69
CA ILE A 115 9.64 0.18 -10.46
C ILE A 115 11.10 -0.23 -10.72
N GLN A 116 11.40 -0.80 -11.89
CA GLN A 116 12.75 -1.19 -12.26
C GLN A 116 13.69 -0.01 -12.48
N ASN A 117 13.25 1.01 -13.23
CA ASN A 117 14.13 2.01 -13.83
C ASN A 117 14.02 3.41 -13.23
N ALA A 118 12.90 3.77 -12.59
CA ALA A 118 12.63 5.11 -12.06
C ALA A 118 12.59 5.17 -10.52
N VAL A 119 12.29 4.04 -9.86
CA VAL A 119 12.33 3.97 -8.39
C VAL A 119 13.77 3.74 -7.93
N HIS A 120 14.32 4.76 -7.26
CA HIS A 120 15.67 4.79 -6.72
C HIS A 120 15.66 5.11 -5.22
N PRO A 121 16.73 4.77 -4.48
CA PRO A 121 16.91 5.27 -3.13
C PRO A 121 17.03 6.80 -3.13
N GLY A 122 16.38 7.44 -2.18
CA GLY A 122 16.56 8.85 -1.84
C GLY A 122 17.64 9.07 -0.78
N SER A 123 17.93 10.34 -0.53
CA SER A 123 18.88 10.82 0.47
C SER A 123 18.22 11.32 1.76
N GLN A 124 16.88 11.38 1.78
CA GLN A 124 16.10 11.91 2.89
C GLN A 124 15.54 10.81 3.78
N GLN A 125 14.88 11.23 4.86
CA GLN A 125 14.07 10.39 5.73
C GLN A 125 12.69 11.03 5.87
N ALA A 126 11.68 10.18 6.11
CA ALA A 126 10.32 10.61 6.37
C ALA A 126 9.72 9.73 7.47
N ASP A 127 8.79 10.30 8.24
CA ASP A 127 8.04 9.54 9.24
C ASP A 127 7.13 8.52 8.53
N TRP A 128 7.29 7.24 8.88
CA TRP A 128 6.46 6.18 8.30
C TRP A 128 4.99 6.30 8.70
N LEU A 129 4.68 6.96 9.83
CA LEU A 129 3.30 7.27 10.22
C LEU A 129 2.69 8.35 9.31
N ASP A 130 3.46 9.37 8.93
CA ASP A 130 3.04 10.35 7.92
C ASP A 130 2.81 9.70 6.57
N ALA A 131 3.68 8.76 6.17
CA ALA A 131 3.51 7.98 4.94
C ALA A 131 2.23 7.14 4.96
N LEU A 132 1.85 6.55 6.12
CA LEU A 132 0.57 5.87 6.26
C LEU A 132 -0.62 6.83 6.10
N VAL A 133 -0.56 8.04 6.65
CA VAL A 133 -1.63 9.04 6.48
C VAL A 133 -1.78 9.41 5.00
N VAL A 134 -0.68 9.60 4.27
CA VAL A 134 -0.71 9.85 2.82
C VAL A 134 -1.33 8.66 2.05
N CYS A 135 -0.98 7.42 2.40
CA CYS A 135 -1.59 6.24 1.80
C CYS A 135 -3.11 6.15 2.05
N MET A 136 -3.54 6.54 3.25
CA MET A 136 -4.96 6.57 3.61
C MET A 136 -5.71 7.65 2.83
N ASP A 137 -5.14 8.84 2.70
CA ASP A 137 -5.70 9.92 1.86
C ASP A 137 -5.86 9.47 0.41
N LEU A 138 -4.83 8.83 -0.16
CA LEU A 138 -4.86 8.29 -1.51
C LEU A 138 -6.00 7.28 -1.70
N LEU A 139 -6.10 6.29 -0.80
CA LEU A 139 -7.17 5.28 -0.85
C LEU A 139 -8.55 5.92 -0.71
N GLN A 140 -8.75 6.83 0.25
CA GLN A 140 -10.05 7.44 0.50
C GLN A 140 -10.52 8.30 -0.67
N ASN A 141 -9.63 9.13 -1.21
CA ASN A 141 -9.97 10.04 -2.31
C ASN A 141 -10.26 9.29 -3.61
N GLU A 142 -9.49 8.26 -3.94
CA GLU A 142 -9.62 7.57 -5.23
C GLU A 142 -10.62 6.42 -5.24
N THR A 143 -11.03 5.94 -4.07
CA THR A 143 -12.08 4.92 -3.95
C THR A 143 -13.46 5.50 -3.66
N LEU A 144 -13.57 6.82 -3.46
CA LEU A 144 -14.84 7.50 -3.22
C LEU A 144 -15.84 7.22 -4.37
N GLY A 145 -17.04 6.77 -4.02
CA GLY A 145 -18.08 6.44 -5.00
C GLY A 145 -17.86 5.14 -5.79
N LYS A 146 -16.75 4.43 -5.58
CA LYS A 146 -16.43 3.15 -6.20
C LYS A 146 -16.62 2.02 -5.18
N LYS A 147 -16.94 0.81 -5.66
CA LYS A 147 -17.12 -0.37 -4.81
C LYS A 147 -15.84 -1.21 -4.78
N TYR A 148 -15.22 -1.31 -3.61
CA TYR A 148 -14.14 -2.25 -3.30
C TYR A 148 -14.57 -3.20 -2.18
N GLU A 149 -14.06 -4.42 -2.21
CA GLU A 149 -14.27 -5.40 -1.14
C GLU A 149 -13.22 -5.26 -0.04
N ARG A 150 -11.99 -4.92 -0.42
CA ARG A 150 -10.86 -4.75 0.49
C ARG A 150 -10.05 -3.51 0.12
N LEU A 151 -9.63 -2.78 1.13
CA LEU A 151 -8.63 -1.72 1.04
C LEU A 151 -7.42 -2.16 1.84
N ASN A 152 -6.23 -2.12 1.25
CA ASN A 152 -5.02 -2.62 1.90
C ASN A 152 -3.86 -1.65 1.71
N ILE A 153 -3.02 -1.53 2.73
CA ILE A 153 -1.72 -0.87 2.67
C ILE A 153 -0.66 -1.92 2.99
N VAL A 154 0.39 -1.96 2.19
CA VAL A 154 1.57 -2.79 2.44
C VAL A 154 2.75 -1.85 2.61
N LEU A 155 3.31 -1.78 3.83
CA LEU A 155 4.49 -0.98 4.16
C LEU A 155 5.75 -1.83 4.03
N LEU A 156 6.74 -1.35 3.28
CA LEU A 156 8.05 -1.98 3.08
C LEU A 156 9.15 -1.04 3.59
N THR A 157 9.82 -1.39 4.68
CA THR A 157 10.76 -0.49 5.37
C THR A 157 11.74 -1.29 6.25
N ASP A 158 12.85 -0.67 6.66
CA ASP A 158 13.77 -1.21 7.66
C ASP A 158 13.44 -0.73 9.09
N LEU A 159 12.47 0.18 9.24
CA LEU A 159 12.07 0.83 10.50
C LEU A 159 13.22 1.53 11.24
N ASN A 160 14.30 1.90 10.54
CA ASN A 160 15.45 2.58 11.16
C ASN A 160 15.28 4.11 11.24
N THR A 161 14.16 4.64 10.76
CA THR A 161 13.84 6.07 10.84
C THR A 161 12.92 6.36 12.04
N PRO A 162 13.22 7.39 12.87
CA PRO A 162 12.34 7.79 13.96
C PRO A 162 10.93 8.18 13.47
N SER A 163 9.94 7.92 14.32
CA SER A 163 8.54 8.29 14.07
C SER A 163 7.91 8.94 15.30
N SER A 164 7.02 9.91 15.09
CA SER A 164 6.28 10.56 16.17
C SER A 164 5.03 9.74 16.56
N PRO A 165 4.97 9.18 17.78
CA PRO A 165 3.84 8.36 18.20
C PRO A 165 2.57 9.17 18.50
N ASP A 166 2.64 10.51 18.52
CA ASP A 166 1.57 11.40 18.98
C ASP A 166 0.22 11.19 18.24
N GLN A 167 0.27 10.73 16.99
CA GLN A 167 -0.92 10.51 16.15
C GLN A 167 -1.32 9.04 16.01
N LEU A 168 -0.62 8.11 16.67
CA LEU A 168 -0.79 6.68 16.46
C LEU A 168 -2.23 6.21 16.73
N ASP A 169 -2.84 6.62 17.83
CA ASP A 169 -4.21 6.25 18.19
C ASP A 169 -5.24 6.77 17.16
N ILE A 170 -4.99 7.98 16.63
CA ILE A 170 -5.84 8.60 15.61
C ILE A 170 -5.72 7.82 14.30
N ILE A 171 -4.51 7.44 13.90
CA ILE A 171 -4.23 6.65 12.70
C ILE A 171 -4.90 5.26 12.81
N ILE A 172 -4.73 4.56 13.93
CA ILE A 172 -5.38 3.27 14.19
C ILE A 172 -6.91 3.40 14.11
N GLY A 173 -7.47 4.45 14.73
CA GLY A 173 -8.90 4.73 14.68
C GLY A 173 -9.40 4.96 13.24
N ASN A 174 -8.66 5.73 12.45
CA ASN A 174 -8.98 6.00 11.04
C ASN A 174 -8.89 4.74 10.17
N LEU A 175 -7.86 3.91 10.33
CA LEU A 175 -7.70 2.64 9.59
C LEU A 175 -8.89 1.71 9.83
N LYS A 176 -9.28 1.55 11.11
CA LYS A 176 -10.44 0.72 11.51
C LYS A 176 -11.75 1.25 10.93
N ARG A 177 -12.00 2.56 11.02
CA ARG A 177 -13.21 3.19 10.47
C ARG A 177 -13.31 3.04 8.96
N ALA A 178 -12.18 3.16 8.26
CA ALA A 178 -12.12 3.04 6.81
C ALA A 178 -12.10 1.58 6.32
N GLY A 179 -11.95 0.59 7.22
CA GLY A 179 -11.82 -0.82 6.84
C GLY A 179 -10.54 -1.11 6.06
N ILE A 180 -9.47 -0.35 6.31
CA ILE A 180 -8.17 -0.51 5.66
C ILE A 180 -7.34 -1.52 6.45
N THR A 181 -6.88 -2.58 5.80
CA THR A 181 -5.91 -3.52 6.38
C THR A 181 -4.49 -3.03 6.18
N LEU A 182 -3.60 -3.35 7.10
CA LEU A 182 -2.19 -2.97 7.05
C LEU A 182 -1.31 -4.21 7.18
N GLN A 183 -0.29 -4.32 6.32
CA GLN A 183 0.73 -5.37 6.37
C GLN A 183 2.11 -4.73 6.35
N PHE A 184 3.04 -5.31 7.12
CA PHE A 184 4.42 -4.84 7.20
C PHE A 184 5.35 -5.90 6.59
N PHE A 185 6.26 -5.46 5.73
CA PHE A 185 7.44 -6.20 5.32
C PHE A 185 8.67 -5.45 5.81
N THR A 186 9.25 -5.95 6.90
CA THR A 186 10.42 -5.35 7.53
C THR A 186 11.69 -6.02 7.06
N PHE A 187 12.67 -5.23 6.64
CA PHE A 187 13.95 -5.72 6.15
C PHE A 187 15.04 -5.38 7.16
N GLY A 188 15.21 -6.22 8.18
CA GLY A 188 16.19 -6.01 9.24
C GLY A 188 17.50 -6.75 9.00
N GLN A 189 18.63 -6.14 9.35
CA GLN A 189 19.93 -6.82 9.48
C GLN A 189 20.10 -7.52 10.85
N ALA A 190 19.06 -7.52 11.70
CA ALA A 190 19.17 -7.97 13.08
C ALA A 190 19.67 -9.42 13.23
N LEU A 191 19.49 -10.30 12.24
CA LEU A 191 20.04 -11.65 12.32
C LEU A 191 21.58 -11.68 12.20
N ALA A 192 22.20 -10.76 11.47
CA ALA A 192 23.66 -10.77 11.27
C ALA A 192 24.45 -10.42 12.55
N ILE A 193 23.92 -9.54 13.41
CA ILE A 193 24.60 -9.14 14.65
C ILE A 193 24.51 -10.26 15.70
N TRP A 194 23.37 -10.94 15.81
CA TRP A 194 23.24 -12.09 16.71
C TRP A 194 24.05 -13.29 16.22
N ASP A 195 24.08 -13.57 14.92
CA ASP A 195 24.91 -14.66 14.36
C ASP A 195 26.40 -14.37 14.56
N THR A 196 26.86 -13.14 14.33
CA THR A 196 28.26 -12.74 14.59
C THR A 196 28.60 -12.77 16.08
N ALA A 197 27.67 -12.36 16.96
CA ALA A 197 27.86 -12.41 18.41
C ALA A 197 27.85 -13.85 18.96
N MET A 198 27.08 -14.75 18.35
CA MET A 198 27.02 -16.17 18.71
C MET A 198 28.23 -16.96 18.18
N GLU A 199 28.74 -16.63 16.99
CA GLU A 199 30.00 -17.21 16.48
C GLU A 199 31.21 -16.78 17.33
N GLY A 200 31.23 -15.54 17.84
CA GLY A 200 32.27 -15.05 18.76
C GLY A 200 32.26 -15.66 20.16
N LEU A 201 31.17 -16.33 20.57
CA LEU A 201 31.05 -17.01 21.88
C LEU A 201 31.44 -18.50 21.80
N GLN A 202 31.75 -19.02 20.61
CA GLN A 202 32.03 -20.44 20.41
C GLN A 202 33.53 -20.75 20.25
N THR A 203 34.40 -19.74 20.37
CA THR A 203 35.85 -19.88 20.30
C THR A 203 36.54 -19.39 21.57
N ASP A 204 36.37 -20.14 22.67
CA ASP A 204 37.35 -20.17 23.76
C ASP A 204 37.36 -21.59 24.36
N PRO A 205 38.44 -22.38 24.15
CA PRO A 205 38.67 -23.63 24.89
C PRO A 205 39.21 -23.40 26.31
#